data_AF-A0AA51X5Z4-F1
#
_entry.id   AF-A0AA51X5Z4-F1
#
_cell.length_a   1.000
_cell.length_b   1.000
_cell.length_c   1.000
_cell.angle_alpha   90.00
_cell.angle_beta   90.00
_cell.angle_gamma   90.00
#
_symmetry.space_group_name_H-M   'P 1'
#
loop_
_entity.id
_entity.type
_entity.pdbx_description
1 polymer ?
#
loop_
_entity_poly.entity_id
_entity_poly.type
_entity_poly.pdbx_seq_one_letter_code
_entity_poly.pdbx_strand_id
1 'polypeptide(L)'
;MTIVEQINATLWQSWLSLRHIKRRTAASLLVYFATGCIIFIICGSLLLHHQESLKQLLLDYLFPESWQSISEQMFSFFFESQAKQVLANLIISGSLVVASIFLFPIKERLSANFESDLNLPLGKAEEFSLLRQGVEETRLIIFYLTAQLIILWVGYYPYSWANTLSITLSYVFLFYTFALDIIAPTLQRHQMTYGRINKLLAKNLLAAMIFGLCFSLPALFIGQWLMSQEDYNLLEISLILFLVNLLFIAWSIPIGTYLAIQLRRRTNQVKAISSSTTVLSYLVTFVLLTGGLLLHGRLLQSMHHKSQVLKANYDLDWSSFSLELHSLGEALSQRSIGQLSFDLLIENPTEYDLVFEDSEILLDKYEQPISRIAIKGFAVPAGDTHHLTMQIDVTSDFSSISDYSSALEGWRMEYRLQLFPGIPFIVEIYDHES
;
A
#
# COMPACT_ATOMS: atom_id res chain seq x y z
N MET A 1 13.17 -5.43 30.50
CA MET A 1 13.70 -6.81 30.45
C MET A 1 15.03 -6.78 29.72
N THR A 2 15.98 -7.64 30.09
CA THR A 2 17.20 -7.80 29.27
C THR A 2 16.85 -8.38 27.90
N ILE A 3 17.77 -8.31 26.93
CA ILE A 3 17.55 -8.86 25.58
C ILE A 3 17.20 -10.35 25.64
N VAL A 4 17.95 -11.13 26.41
CA VAL A 4 17.73 -12.58 26.59
C VAL A 4 16.36 -12.86 27.19
N GLU A 5 15.94 -12.07 28.18
CA GLU A 5 14.60 -12.19 28.77
C GLU A 5 13.50 -11.89 27.77
N GLN A 6 13.66 -10.88 26.91
CA GLN A 6 12.67 -10.53 25.88
C GLN A 6 12.51 -11.66 24.87
N ILE A 7 13.63 -12.22 24.41
CA ILE A 7 13.64 -13.35 23.47
C ILE A 7 12.99 -14.58 24.11
N ASN A 8 13.42 -14.96 25.33
CA ASN A 8 12.91 -16.13 26.04
C ASN A 8 11.41 -16.00 26.37
N ALA A 9 10.98 -14.82 26.81
CA ALA A 9 9.56 -14.57 27.08
C ALA A 9 8.73 -14.75 25.82
N THR A 10 9.17 -14.22 24.69
CA THR A 10 8.41 -14.19 23.44
C THR A 10 8.43 -15.55 22.71
N LEU A 11 9.63 -16.12 22.48
CA LEU A 11 9.79 -17.33 21.66
C LEU A 11 9.54 -18.63 22.42
N TRP A 12 9.68 -18.64 23.74
CA TRP A 12 9.61 -19.88 24.52
C TRP A 12 8.47 -19.86 25.54
N GLN A 13 8.52 -18.96 26.51
CA GLN A 13 7.57 -18.96 27.62
C GLN A 13 6.13 -18.69 27.18
N SER A 14 5.94 -17.76 26.23
CA SER A 14 4.59 -17.45 25.73
C SER A 14 3.97 -18.62 24.97
N TRP A 15 4.76 -19.41 24.23
CA TRP A 15 4.29 -20.63 23.57
C TRP A 15 3.99 -21.75 24.57
N LEU A 16 4.87 -21.96 25.56
CA LEU A 16 4.62 -22.92 26.64
C LEU A 16 3.37 -22.59 27.45
N SER A 17 2.99 -21.31 27.52
CA SER A 17 1.79 -20.88 28.24
C SER A 17 0.51 -21.51 27.68
N LEU A 18 0.47 -21.88 26.40
CA LEU A 18 -0.67 -22.54 25.76
C LEU A 18 -1.08 -23.85 26.44
N ARG A 19 -0.16 -24.51 27.16
CA ARG A 19 -0.46 -25.72 27.95
C ARG A 19 -1.50 -25.48 29.06
N HIS A 20 -1.74 -24.21 29.43
CA HIS A 20 -2.69 -23.83 30.46
C HIS A 20 -4.09 -23.53 29.90
N ILE A 21 -4.30 -23.63 28.58
CA ILE A 21 -5.62 -23.44 27.98
C ILE A 21 -6.59 -24.47 28.56
N LYS A 22 -7.62 -24.00 29.25
CA LYS A 22 -8.74 -24.85 29.69
C LYS A 22 -9.86 -24.82 28.67
N ARG A 23 -10.87 -25.66 28.89
CA ARG A 23 -12.04 -25.82 28.01
C ARG A 23 -12.73 -24.48 27.68
N ARG A 24 -12.81 -23.55 28.64
CA ARG A 24 -13.45 -22.24 28.45
C ARG A 24 -12.68 -21.35 27.47
N THR A 25 -11.35 -21.30 27.58
CA THR A 25 -10.49 -20.57 26.65
C THR A 25 -10.50 -21.23 25.28
N ALA A 26 -10.40 -22.57 25.22
CA ALA A 26 -10.49 -23.30 23.95
C ALA A 26 -11.82 -23.05 23.22
N ALA A 27 -12.94 -23.03 23.94
CA ALA A 27 -14.25 -22.70 23.36
C ALA A 27 -14.29 -21.25 22.86
N SER A 28 -13.71 -20.30 23.59
CA SER A 28 -13.66 -18.89 23.18
C SER A 28 -12.76 -18.69 21.95
N LEU A 29 -11.68 -19.45 21.84
CA LEU A 29 -10.77 -19.47 20.69
C LEU A 29 -11.50 -19.99 19.46
N LEU A 30 -12.24 -21.08 19.60
CA LEU A 30 -13.04 -21.65 18.52
C LEU A 30 -14.15 -20.68 18.08
N VAL A 31 -14.84 -20.04 19.03
CA VAL A 31 -15.85 -19.03 18.71
C VAL A 31 -15.21 -17.84 17.98
N TYR A 32 -14.07 -17.33 18.46
CA TYR A 32 -13.35 -16.24 17.80
C TYR A 32 -13.01 -16.59 16.35
N PHE A 33 -12.40 -17.76 16.13
CA PHE A 33 -12.00 -18.21 14.81
C PHE A 33 -13.22 -18.46 13.91
N ALA A 34 -14.23 -19.19 14.39
CA ALA A 34 -15.42 -19.52 13.61
C ALA A 34 -16.23 -18.26 13.24
N THR A 35 -16.45 -17.35 14.19
CA THR A 35 -17.15 -16.09 13.92
C THR A 35 -16.37 -15.22 12.94
N GLY A 36 -15.06 -15.11 13.11
CA GLY A 36 -14.21 -14.42 12.14
C GLY A 36 -14.34 -15.02 10.74
N CYS A 37 -14.17 -16.35 10.60
CA CYS A 37 -14.32 -17.02 9.30
C CYS A 37 -15.70 -16.78 8.69
N ILE A 38 -16.78 -16.89 9.47
CA ILE A 38 -18.15 -16.64 8.97
C ILE A 38 -18.29 -15.21 8.47
N ILE A 39 -17.90 -14.21 9.27
CA ILE A 39 -18.01 -12.80 8.89
C ILE A 39 -17.19 -12.55 7.61
N PHE A 40 -15.94 -12.99 7.56
CA PHE A 40 -15.07 -12.72 6.42
C PHE A 40 -15.45 -13.51 5.17
N ILE A 41 -15.92 -14.75 5.29
CA ILE A 41 -16.42 -15.52 4.13
C ILE A 41 -17.68 -14.87 3.58
N ILE A 42 -18.62 -14.45 4.44
CA ILE A 42 -19.86 -13.79 3.99
C ILE A 42 -19.56 -12.42 3.38
N CYS A 43 -18.81 -11.57 4.07
CA CYS A 43 -18.45 -10.26 3.55
C CYS A 43 -17.60 -10.37 2.28
N GLY A 44 -16.67 -11.33 2.25
CA GLY A 44 -15.82 -11.58 1.10
C GLY A 44 -16.56 -12.12 -0.11
N SER A 45 -17.49 -13.06 0.09
CA SER A 45 -18.32 -13.57 -1.01
C SER A 45 -19.26 -12.49 -1.55
N LEU A 46 -19.82 -11.65 -0.68
CA LEU A 46 -20.62 -10.49 -1.09
C LEU A 46 -19.76 -9.48 -1.87
N LEU A 47 -18.53 -9.20 -1.42
CA LEU A 47 -17.60 -8.32 -2.12
C LEU A 47 -17.22 -8.86 -3.49
N LEU A 48 -16.92 -10.15 -3.62
CA LEU A 48 -16.60 -10.78 -4.91
C LEU A 48 -17.80 -10.77 -5.85
N HIS A 49 -18.98 -11.15 -5.35
CA HIS A 49 -20.17 -11.27 -6.18
C HIS A 49 -20.74 -9.92 -6.64
N HIS A 50 -20.54 -8.87 -5.85
CA HIS A 50 -21.05 -7.53 -6.12
C HIS A 50 -19.94 -6.50 -6.34
N GLN A 51 -18.73 -6.92 -6.69
CA GLN A 51 -17.56 -6.04 -6.80
C GLN A 51 -17.85 -4.83 -7.70
N GLU A 52 -18.32 -5.06 -8.92
CA GLU A 52 -18.61 -3.99 -9.88
C GLU A 52 -19.73 -3.06 -9.40
N SER A 53 -20.81 -3.63 -8.83
CA SER A 53 -21.93 -2.83 -8.33
C SER A 53 -21.54 -1.99 -7.10
N LEU A 54 -20.76 -2.55 -6.18
CA LEU A 54 -20.26 -1.84 -5.01
C LEU A 54 -19.24 -0.79 -5.39
N LYS A 55 -18.33 -1.10 -6.33
CA LYS A 55 -17.38 -0.16 -6.90
C LYS A 55 -18.12 1.02 -7.53
N GLN A 56 -19.07 0.76 -8.44
CA GLN A 56 -19.84 1.81 -9.10
C GLN A 56 -20.61 2.66 -8.10
N LEU A 57 -21.31 2.04 -7.13
CA LEU A 57 -22.05 2.77 -6.10
C LEU A 57 -21.14 3.68 -5.25
N LEU A 58 -19.93 3.20 -4.94
CA LEU A 58 -18.95 3.96 -4.17
C LEU A 58 -18.35 5.11 -5.00
N LEU A 59 -18.12 4.88 -6.30
CA LEU A 59 -17.71 5.91 -7.25
C LEU A 59 -18.78 6.98 -7.45
N ASP A 60 -20.04 6.59 -7.67
CA ASP A 60 -21.19 7.48 -7.80
C ASP A 60 -21.42 8.34 -6.55
N TYR A 61 -21.17 7.78 -5.36
CA TYR A 61 -21.37 8.48 -4.09
C TYR A 61 -20.21 9.43 -3.75
N LEU A 62 -18.97 9.04 -4.01
CA LEU A 62 -17.79 9.81 -3.62
C LEU A 62 -17.32 10.80 -4.68
N PHE A 63 -17.59 10.52 -5.96
CA PHE A 63 -17.00 11.25 -7.08
C PHE A 63 -18.05 11.63 -8.14
N PRO A 64 -17.95 12.83 -8.73
CA PRO A 64 -18.68 13.14 -9.96
C PRO A 64 -18.34 12.15 -11.08
N GLU A 65 -19.24 11.90 -12.03
CA GLU A 65 -19.01 10.99 -13.16
C GLU A 65 -17.69 11.28 -13.90
N SER A 66 -17.36 12.56 -14.08
CA SER A 66 -16.12 13.00 -14.74
C SER A 66 -14.83 12.62 -14.00
N TRP A 67 -14.91 12.22 -12.73
CA TRP A 67 -13.80 11.80 -11.87
C TRP A 67 -13.69 10.27 -11.72
N GLN A 68 -14.71 9.50 -12.12
CA GLN A 68 -14.76 8.06 -11.87
C GLN A 68 -13.64 7.30 -12.61
N SER A 69 -13.49 7.51 -13.92
CA SER A 69 -12.41 6.90 -14.71
C SER A 69 -11.01 7.21 -14.13
N ILE A 70 -10.84 8.40 -13.56
CA ILE A 70 -9.57 8.88 -13.02
C ILE A 70 -9.28 8.21 -11.68
N SER A 71 -10.32 8.01 -10.86
CA SER A 71 -10.19 7.25 -9.62
C SER A 71 -9.79 5.79 -9.88
N GLU A 72 -10.23 5.20 -11.00
CA GLU A 72 -9.82 3.87 -11.42
C GLU A 72 -8.36 3.84 -11.86
N GLN A 73 -7.94 4.80 -12.69
CA GLN A 73 -6.53 4.96 -13.07
C GLN A 73 -5.64 5.21 -11.84
N MET A 74 -6.13 5.97 -10.86
CA MET A 74 -5.42 6.19 -9.60
C MET A 74 -5.33 4.92 -8.76
N PHE A 75 -6.38 4.10 -8.76
CA PHE A 75 -6.35 2.79 -8.11
C PHE A 75 -5.28 1.91 -8.76
N SER A 76 -5.27 1.78 -10.09
CA SER A 76 -4.23 1.00 -10.81
C SER A 76 -2.83 1.55 -10.53
N PHE A 77 -2.63 2.86 -10.68
CA PHE A 77 -1.36 3.53 -10.36
C PHE A 77 -0.92 3.25 -8.92
N PHE A 78 -1.84 3.30 -7.95
CA PHE A 78 -1.54 3.01 -6.56
C PHE A 78 -1.00 1.59 -6.38
N PHE A 79 -1.55 0.58 -7.06
CA PHE A 79 -1.06 -0.79 -6.92
C PHE A 79 0.23 -1.03 -7.69
N GLU A 80 0.36 -0.48 -8.89
CA GLU A 80 1.55 -0.65 -9.74
C GLU A 80 2.77 0.08 -9.19
N SER A 81 2.56 1.26 -8.59
CA SER A 81 3.65 2.07 -8.03
C SER A 81 4.20 1.52 -6.71
N GLN A 82 3.50 0.60 -6.05
CA GLN A 82 3.91 0.07 -4.75
C GLN A 82 4.57 -1.30 -4.91
N ALA A 83 5.63 -1.51 -4.14
CA ALA A 83 6.20 -2.84 -4.02
C ALA A 83 5.15 -3.85 -3.52
N LYS A 84 5.09 -5.03 -4.16
CA LYS A 84 4.18 -6.13 -3.79
C LYS A 84 4.21 -6.43 -2.29
N GLN A 85 5.38 -6.29 -1.65
CA GLN A 85 5.57 -6.47 -0.21
C GLN A 85 4.83 -5.39 0.62
N VAL A 86 4.84 -4.13 0.17
CA VAL A 86 4.13 -3.03 0.85
C VAL A 86 2.62 -3.27 0.77
N LEU A 87 2.12 -3.71 -0.39
CA LEU A 87 0.71 -4.05 -0.57
C LEU A 87 0.28 -5.24 0.30
N ALA A 88 1.07 -6.32 0.32
CA ALA A 88 0.80 -7.46 1.20
C ALA A 88 0.79 -7.03 2.69
N ASN A 89 1.75 -6.19 3.10
CA ASN A 89 1.81 -5.63 4.45
C ASN A 89 0.59 -4.76 4.78
N LEU A 90 0.12 -3.98 3.82
CA LEU A 90 -1.06 -3.14 3.94
C LEU A 90 -2.32 -4.00 4.12
N ILE A 91 -2.50 -5.05 3.30
CA ILE A 91 -3.63 -6.00 3.41
C ILE A 91 -3.61 -6.68 4.78
N ILE A 92 -2.46 -7.20 5.22
CA ILE A 92 -2.33 -7.87 6.52
C ILE A 92 -2.60 -6.88 7.67
N SER A 93 -2.05 -5.66 7.61
CA SER A 93 -2.30 -4.63 8.62
C SER A 93 -3.77 -4.20 8.64
N GLY A 94 -4.38 -4.02 7.47
CA GLY A 94 -5.80 -3.72 7.33
C GLY A 94 -6.67 -4.83 7.91
N SER A 95 -6.30 -6.10 7.69
CA SER A 95 -7.01 -7.23 8.27
C SER A 95 -6.99 -7.25 9.79
N LEU A 96 -5.88 -6.84 10.40
CA LEU A 96 -5.77 -6.69 11.85
C LEU A 96 -6.73 -5.61 12.37
N VAL A 97 -6.79 -4.45 11.70
CA VAL A 97 -7.71 -3.36 12.08
C VAL A 97 -9.17 -3.80 11.94
N VAL A 98 -9.53 -4.44 10.84
CA VAL A 98 -10.89 -4.93 10.59
C VAL A 98 -11.27 -6.00 11.62
N ALA A 99 -10.39 -6.97 11.87
CA ALA A 99 -10.60 -7.98 12.91
C ALA A 99 -10.75 -7.34 14.29
N SER A 100 -9.95 -6.31 14.60
CA SER A 100 -10.11 -5.54 15.84
C SER A 100 -11.47 -4.87 15.92
N ILE A 101 -11.95 -4.19 14.89
CA ILE A 101 -13.27 -3.52 14.93
C ILE A 101 -14.41 -4.53 15.15
N PHE A 102 -14.46 -5.62 14.37
CA PHE A 102 -15.59 -6.55 14.38
C PHE A 102 -15.52 -7.62 15.47
N LEU A 103 -14.32 -8.05 15.86
CA LEU A 103 -14.12 -9.16 16.78
C LEU A 103 -13.60 -8.71 18.16
N PHE A 104 -13.46 -7.40 18.43
CA PHE A 104 -12.97 -6.89 19.72
C PHE A 104 -13.65 -7.54 20.93
N PRO A 105 -14.99 -7.64 21.03
CA PRO A 105 -15.61 -8.19 22.24
C PRO A 105 -15.26 -9.67 22.46
N ILE A 106 -15.09 -10.42 21.37
CA ILE A 106 -14.72 -11.84 21.42
C ILE A 106 -13.24 -11.98 21.74
N LYS A 107 -12.37 -11.15 21.13
CA LYS A 107 -10.93 -11.03 21.42
C LYS A 107 -10.71 -10.78 22.91
N GLU A 108 -11.44 -9.81 23.46
CA GLU A 108 -11.34 -9.42 24.86
C GLU A 108 -11.79 -10.54 25.80
N ARG A 109 -12.93 -11.18 25.50
CA ARG A 109 -13.41 -12.34 26.27
C ARG A 109 -12.43 -13.53 26.22
N LEU A 110 -11.83 -13.79 25.07
CA LEU A 110 -10.81 -14.84 24.92
C LEU A 110 -9.59 -14.53 25.78
N SER A 111 -9.06 -13.31 25.69
CA SER A 111 -7.94 -12.84 26.51
C SER A 111 -8.24 -12.94 28.01
N ALA A 112 -9.42 -12.49 28.46
CA ALA A 112 -9.83 -12.55 29.87
C ALA A 112 -9.96 -13.98 30.40
N ASN A 113 -10.51 -14.89 29.59
CA ASN A 113 -10.62 -16.30 29.96
C ASN A 113 -9.23 -16.93 30.10
N PHE A 114 -8.31 -16.63 29.19
CA PHE A 114 -6.95 -17.15 29.26
C PHE A 114 -6.16 -16.57 30.44
N GLU A 115 -6.30 -15.26 30.73
CA GLU A 115 -5.72 -14.65 31.93
C GLU A 115 -6.22 -15.35 33.20
N SER A 116 -7.51 -15.66 33.28
CA SER A 116 -8.08 -16.42 34.39
C SER A 116 -7.54 -17.85 34.47
N ASP A 117 -7.29 -18.51 33.33
CA ASP A 117 -6.75 -19.87 33.31
C ASP A 117 -5.33 -19.94 33.87
N LEU A 118 -4.54 -18.88 33.65
CA LEU A 118 -3.17 -18.77 34.13
C LEU A 118 -3.05 -18.58 35.65
N ASN A 119 -4.14 -18.22 36.36
CA ASN A 119 -4.15 -17.98 37.81
C ASN A 119 -3.06 -17.00 38.29
N LEU A 120 -2.74 -16.00 37.47
CA LEU A 120 -1.68 -15.04 37.76
C LEU A 120 -2.28 -13.79 38.43
N PRO A 121 -1.86 -13.41 39.65
CA PRO A 121 -2.40 -12.22 40.31
C PRO A 121 -1.95 -10.96 39.56
N LEU A 122 -2.93 -10.26 38.97
CA LEU A 122 -2.78 -8.96 38.32
C LEU A 122 -3.71 -7.88 38.89
N GLY A 123 -4.44 -8.22 39.95
CA GLY A 123 -5.52 -7.39 40.51
C GLY A 123 -6.86 -7.70 39.85
N LYS A 124 -7.93 -7.06 40.34
CA LYS A 124 -9.25 -7.13 39.69
C LYS A 124 -9.17 -6.36 38.37
N ALA A 125 -9.78 -6.90 37.32
CA ALA A 125 -9.99 -6.19 36.07
C ALA A 125 -10.85 -4.95 36.32
N GLU A 126 -10.41 -3.80 35.81
CA GLU A 126 -11.14 -2.54 35.87
C GLU A 126 -11.11 -1.89 34.50
N GLU A 127 -12.12 -2.18 33.68
CA GLU A 127 -12.19 -1.69 32.31
C GLU A 127 -12.45 -0.18 32.26
N PHE A 128 -11.95 0.48 31.21
CA PHE A 128 -12.36 1.84 30.91
C PHE A 128 -13.84 1.89 30.51
N SER A 129 -14.49 3.04 30.76
CA SER A 129 -15.81 3.34 30.17
C SER A 129 -15.76 3.22 28.65
N LEU A 130 -16.85 2.78 28.02
CA LEU A 130 -16.95 2.60 26.56
C LEU A 130 -16.50 3.83 25.74
N LEU A 131 -16.87 5.05 26.17
CA LEU A 131 -16.45 6.29 25.50
C LEU A 131 -14.93 6.44 25.47
N ARG A 132 -14.27 6.13 26.59
CA ARG A 132 -12.82 6.19 26.71
C ARG A 132 -12.15 5.09 25.89
N GLN A 133 -12.72 3.89 25.82
CA GLN A 133 -12.26 2.84 24.91
C GLN A 133 -12.33 3.33 23.45
N GLY A 134 -13.48 3.87 23.02
CA GLY A 134 -13.65 4.41 21.66
C GLY A 134 -12.65 5.52 21.31
N VAL A 135 -12.34 6.42 22.26
CA VAL A 135 -11.31 7.46 22.06
C VAL A 135 -9.91 6.85 21.91
N GLU A 136 -9.58 5.84 22.71
CA GLU A 136 -8.29 5.14 22.62
C GLU A 136 -8.16 4.40 21.29
N GLU A 137 -9.19 3.69 20.84
CA GLU A 137 -9.21 3.01 19.53
C GLU A 137 -9.13 3.99 18.36
N THR A 138 -9.84 5.13 18.44
CA THR A 138 -9.77 6.19 17.41
C THR A 138 -8.35 6.73 17.27
N ARG A 139 -7.63 6.91 18.38
CA ARG A 139 -6.21 7.32 18.35
C ARG A 139 -5.34 6.28 17.67
N LEU A 140 -5.61 4.99 17.91
CA LEU A 140 -4.90 3.90 17.25
C LEU A 140 -5.15 3.93 15.73
N ILE A 141 -6.41 4.09 15.30
CA ILE A 141 -6.76 4.20 13.88
C ILE A 141 -6.07 5.39 13.21
N ILE A 142 -6.07 6.56 13.86
CA ILE A 142 -5.37 7.75 13.35
C ILE A 142 -3.86 7.49 13.22
N PHE A 143 -3.26 6.82 14.21
CA PHE A 143 -1.84 6.43 14.14
C PHE A 143 -1.58 5.49 12.95
N TYR A 144 -2.43 4.50 12.73
CA TYR A 144 -2.30 3.58 11.59
C TYR A 144 -2.41 4.30 10.26
N LEU A 145 -3.45 5.12 10.10
CA LEU A 145 -3.68 5.89 8.87
C LEU A 145 -2.49 6.81 8.58
N THR A 146 -2.01 7.53 9.59
CA THR A 146 -0.88 8.47 9.44
C THR A 146 0.39 7.74 9.00
N ALA A 147 0.72 6.61 9.64
CA ALA A 147 1.90 5.84 9.29
C ALA A 147 1.82 5.26 7.87
N GLN A 148 0.66 4.70 7.50
CA GLN A 148 0.46 4.12 6.17
C GLN A 148 0.53 5.18 5.07
N LEU A 149 -0.07 6.36 5.26
CA LEU A 149 0.05 7.46 4.29
C LEU A 149 1.52 7.82 4.04
N ILE A 150 2.37 7.86 5.07
CA ILE A 150 3.80 8.17 4.89
C ILE A 150 4.51 7.04 4.15
N ILE A 151 4.27 5.78 4.54
CA ILE A 151 4.88 4.60 3.92
C ILE A 151 4.56 4.56 2.41
N LEU A 152 3.29 4.76 2.06
CA LEU A 152 2.81 4.77 0.68
C LEU A 152 3.40 5.95 -0.10
N TRP A 153 3.43 7.14 0.50
CA TRP A 153 4.02 8.33 -0.13
C TRP A 153 5.48 8.12 -0.53
N VAL A 154 6.27 7.53 0.37
CA VAL A 154 7.67 7.18 0.08
C VAL A 154 7.74 6.14 -1.04
N GLY A 155 6.79 5.20 -1.09
CA GLY A 155 6.73 4.15 -2.10
C GLY A 155 6.47 4.64 -3.53
N TYR A 156 5.85 5.80 -3.73
CA TYR A 156 5.58 6.32 -5.08
C TYR A 156 6.83 6.75 -5.87
N TYR A 157 7.96 6.98 -5.18
CA TYR A 157 9.18 7.42 -5.85
C TYR A 157 9.91 6.21 -6.45
N PRO A 158 10.30 6.26 -7.73
CA PRO A 158 10.92 5.13 -8.45
C PRO A 158 12.39 4.91 -8.07
N TYR A 159 12.85 5.45 -6.94
CA TYR A 159 14.22 5.33 -6.48
C TYR A 159 14.40 4.09 -5.61
N SER A 160 15.49 3.36 -5.81
CA SER A 160 15.80 2.13 -5.05
C SER A 160 15.84 2.34 -3.53
N TRP A 161 16.35 3.49 -3.08
CA TRP A 161 16.38 3.85 -1.66
C TRP A 161 14.97 4.10 -1.09
N ALA A 162 14.09 4.71 -1.89
CA ALA A 162 12.72 5.04 -1.48
C ALA A 162 11.89 3.76 -1.37
N ASN A 163 12.01 2.88 -2.35
CA ASN A 163 11.41 1.54 -2.32
C ASN A 163 11.89 0.74 -1.09
N THR A 164 13.21 0.67 -0.86
CA THR A 164 13.79 -0.04 0.30
C THR A 164 13.28 0.54 1.63
N LEU A 165 13.20 1.87 1.71
CA LEU A 165 12.71 2.56 2.90
C LEU A 165 11.22 2.27 3.15
N SER A 166 10.38 2.36 2.13
CA SER A 166 8.95 2.05 2.23
C SER A 166 8.72 0.59 2.67
N ILE A 167 9.40 -0.36 2.04
CA ILE A 167 9.36 -1.78 2.42
C ILE A 167 9.78 -1.94 3.89
N THR A 168 10.92 -1.37 4.29
CA THR A 168 11.44 -1.50 5.65
C THR A 168 10.47 -0.91 6.68
N LEU A 169 9.96 0.30 6.42
CA LEU A 169 8.99 0.95 7.29
C LEU A 169 7.69 0.14 7.39
N SER A 170 7.20 -0.43 6.29
CA SER A 170 5.99 -1.25 6.28
C SER A 170 6.12 -2.51 7.14
N TYR A 171 7.28 -3.20 7.10
CA TYR A 171 7.54 -4.34 7.99
C TYR A 171 7.68 -3.93 9.45
N VAL A 172 8.47 -2.88 9.73
CA VAL A 172 8.67 -2.39 11.09
C VAL A 172 7.33 -1.99 11.71
N PHE A 173 6.53 -1.27 10.94
CA PHE A 173 5.19 -0.87 11.31
C PHE A 173 4.31 -2.10 11.58
N LEU A 174 4.17 -3.01 10.62
CA LEU A 174 3.35 -4.23 10.75
C LEU A 174 3.71 -5.02 12.01
N PHE A 175 4.99 -5.33 12.23
CA PHE A 175 5.42 -6.15 13.38
C PHE A 175 5.12 -5.44 14.70
N TYR A 176 5.44 -4.16 14.79
CA TYR A 176 5.16 -3.39 16.00
C TYR A 176 3.65 -3.29 16.28
N THR A 177 2.86 -2.99 15.25
CA THR A 177 1.42 -2.82 15.39
C THR A 177 0.68 -4.12 15.66
N PHE A 178 1.15 -5.24 15.11
CA PHE A 178 0.62 -6.56 15.43
C PHE A 178 0.78 -6.85 16.93
N ALA A 179 1.97 -6.61 17.47
CA ALA A 179 2.19 -6.76 18.90
C ALA A 179 1.34 -5.79 19.73
N LEU A 180 1.26 -4.53 19.32
CA LEU A 180 0.46 -3.51 20.00
C LEU A 180 -1.01 -3.93 20.08
N ASP A 181 -1.63 -4.34 18.99
CA ASP A 181 -3.06 -4.67 18.91
C ASP A 181 -3.44 -5.91 19.73
N ILE A 182 -2.54 -6.88 19.84
CA ILE A 182 -2.77 -8.12 20.58
C ILE A 182 -2.45 -7.99 22.08
N ILE A 183 -1.41 -7.22 22.42
CA ILE A 183 -0.98 -7.02 23.81
C ILE A 183 -1.84 -5.96 24.51
N ALA A 184 -2.29 -4.92 23.78
CA ALA A 184 -3.00 -3.78 24.37
C ALA A 184 -4.28 -4.13 25.13
N PRO A 185 -5.19 -5.00 24.64
CA PRO A 185 -6.46 -5.29 25.32
C PRO A 185 -6.25 -5.77 26.76
N THR A 186 -5.29 -6.68 26.95
CA THR A 186 -4.94 -7.17 28.30
C THR A 186 -4.45 -6.04 29.20
N LEU A 187 -3.65 -5.10 28.70
CA LEU A 187 -3.15 -3.98 29.49
C LEU A 187 -4.22 -2.90 29.72
N GLN A 188 -5.11 -2.67 28.76
CA GLN A 188 -6.22 -1.72 28.84
C GLN A 188 -7.29 -2.16 29.85
N ARG A 189 -7.56 -3.47 29.96
CA ARG A 189 -8.41 -4.06 31.02
C ARG A 189 -7.95 -3.69 32.44
N HIS A 190 -6.69 -3.31 32.57
CA HIS A 190 -6.06 -2.86 33.81
C HIS A 190 -5.70 -1.36 33.76
N GLN A 191 -6.50 -0.57 33.06
CA GLN A 191 -6.46 0.89 32.96
C GLN A 191 -5.16 1.48 32.41
N MET A 192 -4.43 0.75 31.56
CA MET A 192 -3.31 1.34 30.82
C MET A 192 -3.81 2.00 29.52
N THR A 193 -3.58 3.30 29.38
CA THR A 193 -3.81 4.05 28.13
C THR A 193 -2.79 3.66 27.04
N TYR A 194 -3.12 3.79 25.75
CA TYR A 194 -2.21 3.45 24.65
C TYR A 194 -0.86 4.14 24.74
N GLY A 195 -0.80 5.39 25.19
CA GLY A 195 0.48 6.06 25.37
C GLY A 195 1.40 5.30 26.35
N ARG A 196 0.89 4.84 27.49
CA ARG A 196 1.67 4.05 28.45
C ARG A 196 2.04 2.69 27.89
N ILE A 197 1.14 2.07 27.12
CA ILE A 197 1.38 0.80 26.45
C ILE A 197 2.50 0.95 25.41
N ASN A 198 2.43 1.96 24.54
CA ASN A 198 3.48 2.27 23.58
C ASN A 198 4.83 2.54 24.26
N LYS A 199 4.85 3.30 25.35
CA LYS A 199 6.07 3.51 26.14
C LYS A 199 6.61 2.22 26.73
N LEU A 200 5.73 1.31 27.15
CA LEU A 200 6.10 -0.01 27.67
C LEU A 200 6.68 -0.91 26.57
N LEU A 201 6.02 -0.97 25.41
CA LEU A 201 6.48 -1.74 24.26
C LEU A 201 7.78 -1.17 23.69
N ALA A 202 7.93 0.15 23.59
CA ALA A 202 9.18 0.78 23.15
C ALA A 202 10.35 0.46 24.10
N LYS A 203 10.12 0.35 25.41
CA LYS A 203 11.15 -0.11 26.36
C LYS A 203 11.50 -1.59 26.21
N ASN A 204 10.63 -2.39 25.60
CA ASN A 204 10.83 -3.81 25.34
C ASN A 204 10.62 -4.07 23.84
N LEU A 205 11.21 -3.21 23.00
CA LEU A 205 10.94 -3.16 21.56
C LEU A 205 11.23 -4.51 20.91
N LEU A 206 12.28 -5.20 21.33
CA LEU A 206 12.65 -6.50 20.79
C LEU A 206 11.55 -7.55 21.05
N ALA A 207 10.94 -7.56 22.24
CA ALA A 207 9.82 -8.46 22.52
C ALA A 207 8.62 -8.16 21.60
N ALA A 208 8.27 -6.89 21.42
CA ALA A 208 7.18 -6.49 20.53
C ALA A 208 7.48 -6.88 19.07
N MET A 209 8.67 -6.55 18.57
CA MET A 209 9.07 -6.84 17.19
C MET A 209 9.15 -8.34 16.90
N ILE A 210 9.75 -9.14 17.79
CA ILE A 210 9.82 -10.60 17.62
C ILE A 210 8.42 -11.21 17.69
N PHE A 211 7.56 -10.73 18.61
CA PHE A 211 6.20 -11.22 18.72
C PHE A 211 5.43 -10.97 17.42
N GLY A 212 5.44 -9.73 16.94
CA GLY A 212 4.80 -9.36 15.68
C GLY A 212 5.33 -10.19 14.53
N LEU A 213 6.66 -10.26 14.37
CA LEU A 213 7.32 -11.07 13.35
C LEU A 213 6.83 -12.52 13.37
N CYS A 214 6.81 -13.19 14.54
CA CYS A 214 6.41 -14.60 14.62
C CYS A 214 4.99 -14.87 14.10
N PHE A 215 4.06 -13.94 14.29
CA PHE A 215 2.66 -14.14 13.88
C PHE A 215 2.33 -13.54 12.51
N SER A 216 3.05 -12.52 12.06
CA SER A 216 2.84 -11.96 10.72
C SER A 216 3.64 -12.70 9.65
N LEU A 217 4.83 -13.23 9.96
CA LEU A 217 5.74 -13.82 8.98
C LEU A 217 5.12 -14.95 8.14
N PRO A 218 4.33 -15.88 8.72
CA PRO A 218 3.65 -16.90 7.90
C PRO A 218 2.68 -16.31 6.89
N ALA A 219 1.85 -15.33 7.29
CA ALA A 219 0.94 -14.65 6.39
C ALA A 219 1.69 -13.85 5.32
N LEU A 220 2.87 -13.31 5.65
CA LEU A 220 3.73 -12.61 4.69
C LEU A 220 4.31 -13.52 3.63
N PHE A 221 4.82 -14.69 4.01
CA PHE A 221 5.32 -15.67 3.04
C PHE A 221 4.21 -16.11 2.09
N ILE A 222 3.02 -16.40 2.63
CA ILE A 222 1.85 -16.78 1.82
C ILE A 222 1.44 -15.61 0.92
N GLY A 223 1.44 -14.38 1.42
CA GLY A 223 1.09 -13.19 0.63
C GLY A 223 2.05 -12.92 -0.51
N GLN A 224 3.36 -13.07 -0.29
CA GLN A 224 4.35 -12.94 -1.35
C GLN A 224 4.19 -14.04 -2.41
N TRP A 225 3.92 -15.26 -1.98
CA TRP A 225 3.66 -16.38 -2.89
C TRP A 225 2.37 -16.19 -3.71
N LEU A 226 1.30 -15.66 -3.10
CA LEU A 226 0.04 -15.37 -3.80
C LEU A 226 0.22 -14.22 -4.81
N MET A 227 0.92 -13.15 -4.44
CA MET A 227 1.20 -12.00 -5.30
C MET A 227 2.17 -12.31 -6.46
N SER A 228 2.82 -13.48 -6.43
CA SER A 228 3.63 -13.97 -7.55
C SER A 228 2.85 -14.86 -8.51
N GLN A 229 1.59 -15.20 -8.22
CA GLN A 229 0.72 -15.92 -9.13
C GLN A 229 -0.05 -14.92 -9.99
N GLU A 230 -0.16 -15.18 -11.29
CA GLU A 230 -0.89 -14.32 -12.23
C GLU A 230 -2.41 -14.63 -12.24
N ASP A 231 -2.80 -15.80 -11.76
CA ASP A 231 -4.19 -16.29 -11.84
C ASP A 231 -5.17 -15.61 -10.86
N TYR A 232 -4.66 -14.95 -9.81
CA TYR A 232 -5.51 -14.38 -8.75
C TYR A 232 -5.59 -12.86 -8.84
N ASN A 233 -6.81 -12.34 -8.73
CA ASN A 233 -6.99 -10.90 -8.59
C ASN A 233 -6.65 -10.44 -7.16
N LEU A 234 -6.42 -9.13 -6.99
CA LEU A 234 -6.04 -8.56 -5.69
C LEU A 234 -7.09 -8.81 -4.59
N LEU A 235 -8.38 -8.82 -4.94
CA LEU A 235 -9.47 -9.04 -3.98
C LEU A 235 -9.44 -10.48 -3.46
N GLU A 236 -9.23 -11.47 -4.33
CA GLU A 236 -9.08 -12.88 -3.99
C GLU A 236 -7.85 -13.10 -3.11
N ILE A 237 -6.70 -12.53 -3.50
CA ILE A 237 -5.46 -12.58 -2.70
C ILE A 237 -5.73 -11.99 -1.31
N SER A 238 -6.42 -10.85 -1.25
CA SER A 238 -6.80 -10.22 0.02
C SER A 238 -7.65 -11.16 0.87
N LEU A 239 -8.70 -11.77 0.31
CA LEU A 239 -9.57 -12.68 1.05
C LEU A 239 -8.84 -13.90 1.60
N ILE A 240 -7.98 -14.52 0.78
CA ILE A 240 -7.16 -15.65 1.22
C ILE A 240 -6.23 -15.20 2.35
N LEU A 241 -5.52 -14.08 2.19
CA LEU A 241 -4.62 -13.55 3.20
C LEU A 241 -5.32 -13.20 4.51
N PHE A 242 -6.53 -12.65 4.43
CA PHE A 242 -7.35 -12.35 5.60
C PHE A 242 -7.69 -13.62 6.39
N LEU A 243 -8.15 -14.68 5.72
CA LEU A 243 -8.50 -15.95 6.37
C LEU A 243 -7.28 -16.63 7.00
N VAL A 244 -6.16 -16.63 6.28
CA VAL A 244 -4.88 -17.14 6.78
C VAL A 244 -4.43 -16.33 8.00
N ASN A 245 -4.48 -15.00 7.93
CA ASN A 245 -4.05 -14.14 9.02
C ASN A 245 -4.96 -14.30 10.26
N LEU A 246 -6.26 -14.53 10.08
CA LEU A 246 -7.19 -14.76 11.18
C LEU A 246 -6.77 -15.97 12.06
N LEU A 247 -6.23 -17.03 11.45
CA LEU A 247 -5.70 -18.17 12.18
C LEU A 247 -4.54 -17.75 13.10
N PHE A 248 -3.59 -16.97 12.57
CA PHE A 248 -2.45 -16.48 13.34
C PHE A 248 -2.87 -15.47 14.41
N ILE A 249 -3.81 -14.58 14.12
CA ILE A 249 -4.41 -13.67 15.10
C ILE A 249 -5.02 -14.47 16.24
N ALA A 250 -5.85 -15.49 15.95
CA ALA A 250 -6.52 -16.28 16.98
C ALA A 250 -5.53 -16.90 17.98
N TRP A 251 -4.44 -17.50 17.48
CA TRP A 251 -3.39 -18.08 18.33
C TRP A 251 -2.50 -17.05 19.02
N SER A 252 -2.32 -15.88 18.40
CA SER A 252 -1.55 -14.79 19.01
C SER A 252 -2.21 -14.22 20.27
N ILE A 253 -3.55 -14.26 20.38
CA ILE A 253 -4.28 -13.68 21.53
C ILE A 253 -3.86 -14.29 22.87
N PRO A 254 -3.91 -15.62 23.10
CA PRO A 254 -3.45 -16.21 24.37
C PRO A 254 -1.96 -15.94 24.60
N ILE A 255 -1.12 -16.10 23.57
CA ILE A 255 0.34 -15.91 23.66
C ILE A 255 0.67 -14.46 24.04
N GLY A 256 0.03 -13.49 23.39
CA GLY A 256 0.17 -12.07 23.65
C GLY A 256 -0.42 -11.65 24.99
N THR A 257 -1.50 -12.30 25.43
CA THR A 257 -2.04 -12.12 26.79
C THR A 257 -0.97 -12.52 27.81
N TYR A 258 -0.33 -13.68 27.68
CA TYR A 258 0.76 -14.07 28.59
C TYR A 258 1.91 -13.05 28.58
N LEU A 259 2.34 -12.61 27.39
CA LEU A 259 3.40 -11.62 27.24
C LEU A 259 3.01 -10.29 27.91
N ALA A 260 1.76 -9.83 27.75
CA ALA A 260 1.23 -8.65 28.41
C ALA A 260 1.34 -8.74 29.94
N ILE A 261 1.00 -9.90 30.52
CA ILE A 261 1.10 -10.15 31.96
C ILE A 261 2.56 -10.04 32.43
N GLN A 262 3.50 -10.65 31.69
CA GLN A 262 4.93 -10.60 32.01
C GLN A 262 5.48 -9.18 31.93
N LEU A 263 5.13 -8.46 30.86
CA LEU A 263 5.50 -7.06 30.69
C LEU A 263 4.93 -6.21 31.83
N ARG A 264 3.65 -6.37 32.18
CA ARG A 264 2.99 -5.59 33.25
C ARG A 264 3.61 -5.81 34.63
N ARG A 265 3.87 -7.06 35.01
CA ARG A 265 4.46 -7.40 36.33
C ARG A 265 5.81 -6.75 36.57
N ARG A 266 6.58 -6.53 35.51
CA ARG A 266 7.91 -5.93 35.57
C ARG A 266 7.88 -4.41 35.44
N THR A 267 6.68 -3.79 35.37
CA THR A 267 6.51 -2.39 34.95
C THR A 267 5.77 -1.47 35.91
N ASN A 268 5.86 -1.78 37.21
CA ASN A 268 5.63 -0.80 38.30
C ASN A 268 6.43 0.53 38.13
N GLN A 269 7.30 0.63 37.12
CA GLN A 269 8.18 1.75 36.79
C GLN A 269 7.80 2.55 35.52
N VAL A 270 6.73 2.21 34.79
CA VAL A 270 6.32 3.00 33.61
C VAL A 270 5.58 4.24 34.07
N LYS A 271 6.36 5.30 34.32
CA LYS A 271 5.83 6.65 34.63
C LYS A 271 4.82 7.07 33.56
N ALA A 272 3.78 7.77 34.01
CA ALA A 272 2.84 8.47 33.14
C ALA A 272 3.60 9.31 32.08
N ILE A 273 2.96 9.50 30.93
CA ILE A 273 3.49 10.40 29.90
C ILE A 273 3.25 11.83 30.37
N SER A 274 4.27 12.68 30.23
CA SER A 274 4.14 14.12 30.51
C SER A 274 3.22 14.77 29.49
N SER A 275 2.45 15.77 29.92
CA SER A 275 1.55 16.54 29.05
C SER A 275 2.28 17.11 27.83
N SER A 276 3.51 17.58 28.00
CA SER A 276 4.35 18.08 26.89
C SER A 276 4.59 17.05 25.79
N THR A 277 4.92 15.81 26.16
CA THR A 277 5.15 14.72 25.20
C THR A 277 3.85 14.30 24.51
N THR A 278 2.74 14.30 25.24
CA THR A 278 1.42 14.03 24.67
C THR A 278 1.05 15.09 23.64
N VAL A 279 1.20 16.38 23.96
CA VAL A 279 0.93 17.49 23.02
C VAL A 279 1.83 17.40 21.79
N LEU A 280 3.14 17.16 21.99
CA LEU A 280 4.08 17.00 20.88
C LEU A 280 3.70 15.82 19.98
N SER A 281 3.34 14.67 20.56
CA SER A 281 2.89 13.51 19.79
C SER A 281 1.67 13.84 18.94
N TYR A 282 0.68 14.54 19.50
CA TYR A 282 -0.50 14.93 18.73
C TYR A 282 -0.17 15.95 17.65
N LEU A 283 0.69 16.92 17.93
CA LEU A 283 1.13 17.89 16.93
C LEU A 283 1.84 17.21 15.77
N VAL A 284 2.76 16.28 16.06
CA VAL A 284 3.47 15.52 15.04
C VAL A 284 2.50 14.67 14.22
N THR A 285 1.61 13.91 14.87
CA THR A 285 0.60 13.12 14.16
C THR A 285 -0.31 14.00 13.31
N PHE A 286 -0.74 15.16 13.81
CA PHE A 286 -1.57 16.10 13.06
C PHE A 286 -0.84 16.64 11.82
N VAL A 287 0.39 17.14 11.98
CA VAL A 287 1.19 17.65 10.86
C VAL A 287 1.43 16.58 9.82
N LEU A 288 1.78 15.36 10.25
CA LEU A 288 2.01 14.23 9.34
C LEU A 288 0.74 13.78 8.63
N LEU A 289 -0.38 13.68 9.35
CA LEU A 289 -1.66 13.29 8.76
C LEU A 289 -2.15 14.34 7.76
N THR A 290 -2.20 15.61 8.16
CA THR A 290 -2.63 16.70 7.28
C THR A 290 -1.68 16.85 6.09
N GLY A 291 -0.36 16.80 6.32
CA GLY A 291 0.63 16.81 5.24
C GLY A 291 0.44 15.64 4.28
N GLY A 292 0.29 14.42 4.80
CA GLY A 292 0.04 13.21 4.02
C GLY A 292 -1.25 13.31 3.18
N LEU A 293 -2.36 13.76 3.79
CA LEU A 293 -3.63 13.96 3.08
C LEU A 293 -3.53 15.03 1.99
N LEU A 294 -2.84 16.15 2.25
CA LEU A 294 -2.63 17.21 1.25
C LEU A 294 -1.78 16.72 0.08
N LEU A 295 -0.73 15.94 0.36
CA LEU A 295 0.15 15.38 -0.66
C LEU A 295 -0.59 14.38 -1.55
N HIS A 296 -1.33 13.43 -0.96
CA HIS A 296 -2.15 12.49 -1.72
C HIS A 296 -3.30 13.19 -2.47
N GLY A 297 -3.91 14.21 -1.86
CA GLY A 297 -4.94 15.03 -2.52
C GLY A 297 -4.39 15.79 -3.73
N ARG A 298 -3.17 16.33 -3.64
CA ARG A 298 -2.49 16.96 -4.78
C ARG A 298 -2.10 15.96 -5.85
N LEU A 299 -1.67 14.76 -5.47
CA LEU A 299 -1.39 13.68 -6.42
C LEU A 299 -2.66 13.31 -7.20
N LEU A 300 -3.77 13.11 -6.48
CA LEU A 300 -5.10 12.90 -7.05
C LEU A 300 -5.51 14.00 -8.02
N GLN A 301 -5.37 15.27 -7.61
CA GLN A 301 -5.68 16.41 -8.46
C GLN A 301 -4.79 16.47 -9.72
N SER A 302 -3.50 16.17 -9.56
CA SER A 302 -2.55 16.15 -10.67
C SER A 302 -2.86 15.03 -11.65
N MET A 303 -3.17 13.82 -11.14
CA MET A 303 -3.68 12.72 -11.97
C MET A 303 -4.92 13.15 -12.72
N HIS A 304 -5.88 13.79 -12.05
CA HIS A 304 -7.10 14.28 -12.70
C HIS A 304 -6.83 15.28 -13.83
N HIS A 305 -5.92 16.22 -13.60
CA HIS A 305 -5.55 17.20 -14.61
C HIS A 305 -4.87 16.53 -15.81
N LYS A 306 -3.88 15.67 -15.54
CA LYS A 306 -3.08 15.00 -16.56
C LYS A 306 -3.82 13.91 -17.31
N SER A 307 -4.79 13.24 -16.68
CA SER A 307 -5.64 12.27 -17.35
C SER A 307 -6.59 12.90 -18.37
N GLN A 308 -6.87 14.22 -18.30
CA GLN A 308 -7.69 14.87 -19.33
C GLN A 308 -7.01 14.82 -20.70
N VAL A 309 -5.67 14.82 -20.74
CA VAL A 309 -4.90 14.65 -21.97
C VAL A 309 -5.25 13.33 -22.67
N LEU A 310 -5.55 12.27 -21.91
CA LEU A 310 -5.95 10.98 -22.47
C LEU A 310 -7.33 10.99 -23.15
N LYS A 311 -8.10 12.09 -23.03
CA LYS A 311 -9.41 12.27 -23.67
C LYS A 311 -9.34 13.00 -25.02
N ALA A 312 -8.17 13.49 -25.43
CA ALA A 312 -7.98 14.08 -26.74
C ALA A 312 -8.08 13.02 -27.85
N ASN A 313 -8.50 13.43 -29.05
CA ASN A 313 -8.38 12.60 -30.24
C ASN A 313 -7.01 12.85 -30.87
N TYR A 314 -6.30 11.77 -31.16
CA TYR A 314 -4.97 11.80 -31.76
C TYR A 314 -5.05 11.22 -33.16
N ASP A 315 -4.61 11.99 -34.16
CA ASP A 315 -4.50 11.53 -35.55
C ASP A 315 -3.12 11.85 -36.12
N LEU A 316 -2.58 10.94 -36.93
CA LEU A 316 -1.28 11.10 -37.56
C LEU A 316 -1.48 11.65 -38.97
N ASP A 317 -0.90 12.81 -39.26
CA ASP A 317 -0.87 13.30 -40.64
C ASP A 317 0.19 12.54 -41.45
N TRP A 318 -0.20 11.43 -42.05
CA TRP A 318 0.67 10.60 -42.89
C TRP A 318 1.32 11.36 -44.05
N SER A 319 0.77 12.51 -44.46
CA SER A 319 1.33 13.31 -45.54
C SER A 319 2.53 14.16 -45.11
N SER A 320 2.68 14.40 -43.82
CA SER A 320 3.79 15.16 -43.20
C SER A 320 5.03 14.31 -42.89
N PHE A 321 4.97 13.00 -43.14
CA PHE A 321 6.05 12.07 -42.82
C PHE A 321 7.30 12.37 -43.66
N SER A 322 8.42 12.67 -43.00
CA SER A 322 9.72 12.86 -43.65
C SER A 322 10.84 12.15 -42.90
N LEU A 323 11.75 11.55 -43.66
CA LEU A 323 12.96 10.90 -43.15
C LEU A 323 14.18 11.63 -43.68
N GLU A 324 14.91 12.30 -42.79
CA GLU A 324 16.18 12.94 -43.12
C GLU A 324 17.33 12.02 -42.72
N LEU A 325 18.04 11.48 -43.69
CA LEU A 325 19.21 10.64 -43.44
C LEU A 325 20.43 11.52 -43.14
N HIS A 326 21.17 11.21 -42.06
CA HIS A 326 22.41 11.92 -41.76
C HIS A 326 23.48 11.60 -42.81
N SER A 327 24.40 12.54 -43.01
CA SER A 327 25.50 12.31 -43.95
C SER A 327 26.39 11.14 -43.50
N LEU A 328 27.00 10.40 -44.45
CA LEU A 328 27.87 9.25 -44.17
C LEU A 328 28.98 9.55 -43.14
N GLY A 329 29.45 10.81 -43.07
CA GLY A 329 30.43 11.24 -42.07
C GLY A 329 29.86 11.44 -40.67
N GLU A 330 28.60 11.86 -40.55
CA GLU A 330 27.89 12.03 -39.28
C GLU A 330 27.41 10.69 -38.72
N ALA A 331 26.92 9.78 -39.56
CA ALA A 331 26.50 8.42 -39.18
C ALA A 331 27.66 7.55 -38.65
N LEU A 332 28.91 7.87 -38.99
CA LEU A 332 30.12 7.22 -38.44
C LEU A 332 30.54 7.79 -37.07
N SER A 333 30.04 8.98 -36.72
CA SER A 333 30.38 9.71 -35.48
C SER A 333 29.24 9.73 -34.45
N GLN A 334 28.00 9.66 -34.90
CA GLN A 334 26.78 9.58 -34.13
C GLN A 334 26.16 8.20 -34.29
N ARG A 335 25.51 7.68 -33.24
CA ARG A 335 24.81 6.39 -33.26
C ARG A 335 23.43 6.45 -33.95
N SER A 336 23.14 7.50 -34.73
CA SER A 336 21.87 7.70 -35.44
C SER A 336 22.07 7.68 -36.96
N ILE A 337 21.16 7.01 -37.67
CA ILE A 337 21.19 6.84 -39.14
C ILE A 337 20.38 7.96 -39.84
N GLY A 338 19.45 8.58 -39.12
CA GLY A 338 18.66 9.71 -39.59
C GLY A 338 17.67 10.20 -38.55
N GLN A 339 16.89 11.21 -38.92
CA GLN A 339 15.82 11.78 -38.13
C GLN A 339 14.49 11.57 -38.87
N LEU A 340 13.53 10.97 -38.19
CA LEU A 340 12.17 10.81 -38.67
C LEU A 340 11.29 11.92 -38.08
N SER A 341 10.52 12.61 -38.91
CA SER A 341 9.54 13.59 -38.45
C SER A 341 8.15 13.36 -39.04
N PHE A 342 7.12 13.60 -38.25
CA PHE A 342 5.72 13.55 -38.65
C PHE A 342 4.89 14.48 -37.76
N ASP A 343 3.78 14.97 -38.28
CA ASP A 343 2.83 15.82 -37.56
C ASP A 343 1.74 14.96 -36.90
N LEU A 344 1.53 15.24 -35.61
CA LEU A 344 0.45 14.71 -34.80
C LEU A 344 -0.63 15.79 -34.63
N LEU A 345 -1.84 15.47 -35.08
CA LEU A 345 -3.03 16.27 -34.89
C LEU A 345 -3.67 15.88 -33.56
N ILE A 346 -3.85 16.87 -32.69
CA ILE A 346 -4.45 16.68 -31.37
C ILE A 346 -5.71 17.53 -31.32
N GLU A 347 -6.87 16.89 -31.42
CA GLU A 347 -8.17 17.55 -31.27
C GLU A 347 -8.63 17.42 -29.82
N ASN A 348 -9.08 18.54 -29.23
CA ASN A 348 -9.68 18.56 -27.91
C ASN A 348 -11.21 18.51 -28.01
N PRO A 349 -11.85 17.34 -27.86
CA PRO A 349 -13.31 17.22 -27.92
C PRO A 349 -14.00 17.66 -26.63
N THR A 350 -13.24 18.07 -25.60
CA THR A 350 -13.79 18.37 -24.27
C THR A 350 -14.23 19.83 -24.15
N GLU A 351 -15.08 20.11 -23.16
CA GLU A 351 -15.56 21.47 -22.85
C GLU A 351 -14.50 22.33 -22.11
N TYR A 352 -13.32 21.78 -21.84
CA TYR A 352 -12.26 22.43 -21.06
C TYR A 352 -10.95 22.47 -21.85
N ASP A 353 -10.13 23.49 -21.61
CA ASP A 353 -8.80 23.57 -22.21
C ASP A 353 -7.91 22.43 -21.70
N LEU A 354 -7.23 21.74 -22.61
CA LEU A 354 -6.25 20.72 -22.27
C LEU A 354 -4.87 21.34 -22.14
N VAL A 355 -4.19 21.10 -21.02
CA VAL A 355 -2.82 21.54 -20.78
C VAL A 355 -1.92 20.31 -20.80
N PHE A 356 -1.05 20.26 -21.81
CA PHE A 356 0.03 19.29 -21.91
C PHE A 356 1.22 19.88 -21.17
N GLU A 357 1.70 19.17 -20.15
CA GLU A 357 2.96 19.52 -19.49
C GLU A 357 4.15 18.87 -20.21
N ASP A 358 5.36 19.26 -19.83
CA ASP A 358 6.57 18.62 -20.33
C ASP A 358 6.50 17.10 -20.08
N SER A 359 6.61 16.33 -21.16
CA SER A 359 6.46 14.88 -21.16
C SER A 359 7.45 14.24 -22.13
N GLU A 360 7.51 12.92 -22.10
CA GLU A 360 8.39 12.18 -22.99
C GLU A 360 7.75 10.91 -23.52
N ILE A 361 8.05 10.58 -24.76
CA ILE A 361 7.78 9.26 -25.33
C ILE A 361 9.10 8.51 -25.39
N LEU A 362 9.13 7.31 -24.82
CA LEU A 362 10.23 6.39 -24.94
C LEU A 362 9.86 5.28 -25.91
N LEU A 363 10.82 4.96 -26.77
CA LEU A 363 10.76 3.89 -27.74
C LEU A 363 11.86 2.91 -27.42
N ASP A 364 11.46 1.72 -26.99
CA ASP A 364 12.36 0.62 -26.68
C ASP A 364 12.11 -0.54 -27.67
N LYS A 365 13.17 -1.28 -27.99
CA LYS A 365 13.08 -2.54 -28.74
C LYS A 365 13.88 -3.62 -28.03
N TYR A 366 13.25 -4.73 -27.66
CA TYR A 366 13.85 -5.80 -26.85
C TYR A 366 14.60 -5.25 -25.62
N GLU A 367 13.94 -4.36 -24.86
CA GLU A 367 14.47 -3.67 -23.67
C GLU A 367 15.67 -2.72 -23.95
N GLN A 368 16.02 -2.47 -25.21
CA GLN A 368 17.04 -1.49 -25.58
C GLN A 368 16.42 -0.16 -25.97
N PRO A 369 16.85 0.97 -25.38
CA PRO A 369 16.33 2.28 -25.71
C PRO A 369 16.77 2.69 -27.12
N ILE A 370 15.79 2.90 -27.99
CA ILE A 370 15.96 3.36 -29.38
C ILE A 370 15.90 4.88 -29.42
N SER A 371 14.85 5.46 -28.85
CA SER A 371 14.64 6.91 -28.94
C SER A 371 13.89 7.48 -27.74
N ARG A 372 14.14 8.76 -27.48
CA ARG A 372 13.45 9.55 -26.46
C ARG A 372 12.99 10.85 -27.08
N ILE A 373 11.68 11.00 -27.20
CA ILE A 373 11.06 12.19 -27.77
C ILE A 373 10.62 13.08 -26.61
N ALA A 374 11.25 14.24 -26.45
CA ALA A 374 10.82 15.23 -25.47
C ALA A 374 9.69 16.08 -26.07
N ILE A 375 8.55 16.12 -25.39
CA ILE A 375 7.41 16.96 -25.76
C ILE A 375 7.40 18.14 -24.79
N LYS A 376 7.59 19.35 -25.31
CA LYS A 376 7.43 20.56 -24.51
C LYS A 376 5.96 20.82 -24.25
N GLY A 377 5.63 21.33 -23.08
CA GLY A 377 4.26 21.64 -22.73
C GLY A 377 3.59 22.66 -23.66
N PHE A 378 2.33 22.44 -23.96
CA PHE A 378 1.46 23.31 -24.77
C PHE A 378 0.01 23.22 -24.27
N ALA A 379 -0.88 24.05 -24.79
CA ALA A 379 -2.30 23.99 -24.47
C ALA A 379 -3.15 23.88 -25.74
N VAL A 380 -4.23 23.11 -25.66
CA VAL A 380 -5.22 22.95 -26.74
C VAL A 380 -6.56 23.44 -26.19
N PRO A 381 -7.07 24.60 -26.65
CA PRO A 381 -8.35 25.12 -26.21
C PRO A 381 -9.50 24.13 -26.47
N ALA A 382 -10.59 24.26 -25.72
CA ALA A 382 -11.80 23.44 -25.92
C ALA A 382 -12.31 23.54 -27.38
N GLY A 383 -12.47 22.40 -28.05
CA GLY A 383 -12.96 22.31 -29.43
C GLY A 383 -11.94 22.64 -30.52
N ASP A 384 -10.69 22.96 -30.17
CA ASP A 384 -9.63 23.27 -31.14
C ASP A 384 -8.77 22.03 -31.48
N THR A 385 -8.07 22.14 -32.62
CA THR A 385 -7.04 21.18 -33.06
C THR A 385 -5.66 21.83 -33.00
N HIS A 386 -4.70 21.14 -32.40
CA HIS A 386 -3.30 21.54 -32.36
C HIS A 386 -2.44 20.63 -33.24
N HIS A 387 -1.48 21.23 -33.94
CA HIS A 387 -0.53 20.51 -34.79
C HIS A 387 0.81 20.43 -34.06
N LEU A 388 1.24 19.22 -33.73
CA LEU A 388 2.51 18.96 -33.05
C LEU A 388 3.43 18.17 -33.96
N THR A 389 4.52 18.78 -34.42
CA THR A 389 5.57 18.06 -35.17
C THR A 389 6.43 17.24 -34.21
N MET A 390 6.35 15.92 -34.37
CA MET A 390 7.15 14.94 -33.65
C MET A 390 8.44 14.66 -34.40
N GLN A 391 9.54 14.52 -33.67
CA GLN A 391 10.86 14.20 -34.22
C GLN A 391 11.47 13.03 -33.46
N ILE A 392 11.88 11.99 -34.18
CA ILE A 392 12.45 10.76 -33.67
C ILE A 392 13.84 10.60 -34.26
N ASP A 393 14.86 10.61 -33.41
CA ASP A 393 16.19 10.19 -33.82
C ASP A 393 16.17 8.68 -34.03
N VAL A 394 16.47 8.25 -35.25
CA VAL A 394 16.45 6.86 -35.65
C VAL A 394 17.85 6.28 -35.42
N THR A 395 18.01 5.54 -34.32
CA THR A 395 19.27 4.88 -33.93
C THR A 395 19.33 3.40 -34.34
N SER A 396 18.30 2.90 -35.02
CA SER A 396 18.15 1.46 -35.30
C SER A 396 19.10 0.98 -36.40
N ASP A 397 19.91 -0.05 -36.11
CA ASP A 397 20.63 -0.83 -37.11
C ASP A 397 19.63 -1.68 -37.93
N PHE A 398 19.05 -1.08 -38.96
CA PHE A 398 18.08 -1.75 -39.86
C PHE A 398 18.71 -2.82 -40.75
N SER A 399 20.03 -3.03 -40.69
CA SER A 399 20.74 -4.01 -41.52
C SER A 399 20.35 -5.47 -41.25
N SER A 400 19.68 -5.72 -40.12
CA SER A 400 19.23 -7.03 -39.66
C SER A 400 17.79 -7.40 -40.02
N ILE A 401 17.01 -6.48 -40.64
CA ILE A 401 15.61 -6.73 -40.98
C ILE A 401 15.52 -7.46 -42.32
N SER A 402 15.57 -8.79 -42.27
CA SER A 402 15.27 -9.65 -43.42
C SER A 402 13.79 -10.01 -43.53
N ASP A 403 12.99 -9.77 -42.48
CA ASP A 403 11.57 -10.11 -42.42
C ASP A 403 10.76 -8.97 -41.79
N TYR A 404 9.73 -8.48 -42.48
CA TYR A 404 8.96 -7.30 -42.06
C TYR A 404 8.03 -7.60 -40.88
N SER A 405 7.62 -8.86 -40.69
CA SER A 405 6.81 -9.27 -39.53
C SER A 405 7.62 -9.27 -38.23
N SER A 406 8.88 -9.72 -38.25
CA SER A 406 9.79 -9.66 -37.08
C SER A 406 10.37 -8.26 -36.83
N ALA A 407 10.18 -7.33 -37.77
CA ALA A 407 10.61 -5.95 -37.61
C ALA A 407 9.84 -5.22 -36.48
N LEU A 408 8.56 -5.56 -36.29
CA LEU A 408 7.64 -4.97 -35.32
C LEU A 408 7.57 -5.74 -33.99
N GLU A 409 8.18 -6.92 -33.89
CA GLU A 409 8.27 -7.68 -32.64
C GLU A 409 9.16 -6.97 -31.62
N GLY A 410 8.76 -7.03 -30.35
CA GLY A 410 9.52 -6.53 -29.20
C GLY A 410 9.63 -5.01 -29.12
N TRP A 411 8.84 -4.26 -29.90
CA TRP A 411 8.72 -2.81 -29.75
C TRP A 411 7.80 -2.47 -28.58
N ARG A 412 8.26 -1.53 -27.77
CA ARG A 412 7.52 -0.97 -26.65
C ARG A 412 7.56 0.55 -26.72
N MET A 413 6.39 1.16 -26.65
CA MET A 413 6.23 2.62 -26.65
C MET A 413 5.59 3.06 -25.34
N GLU A 414 6.32 3.83 -24.56
CA GLU A 414 5.85 4.36 -23.28
C GLU A 414 5.72 5.87 -23.35
N TYR A 415 4.56 6.40 -22.97
CA TYR A 415 4.38 7.81 -22.67
C TYR A 415 4.61 8.04 -21.18
N ARG A 416 5.58 8.89 -20.84
CA ARG A 416 5.91 9.23 -19.46
C ARG A 416 5.59 10.68 -19.17
N LEU A 417 4.82 10.89 -18.11
CA LEU A 417 4.46 12.20 -17.58
C LEU A 417 4.68 12.21 -16.07
N GLN A 418 5.08 13.34 -15.48
CA GLN A 418 5.29 13.40 -14.04
C GLN A 418 4.02 13.81 -13.31
N LEU A 419 3.42 12.97 -12.46
CA LEU A 419 2.26 13.38 -11.66
C LEU A 419 2.64 14.36 -10.55
N PHE A 420 3.84 14.20 -10.03
CA PHE A 420 4.41 15.07 -9.03
C PHE A 420 5.91 15.12 -9.29
N PRO A 421 6.64 16.15 -8.83
CA PRO A 421 8.10 16.18 -8.99
C PRO A 421 8.75 14.86 -8.52
N GLY A 422 9.30 14.11 -9.48
CA GLY A 422 9.95 12.81 -9.26
C GLY A 422 9.05 11.58 -9.19
N ILE A 423 7.72 11.71 -9.37
CA ILE A 423 6.76 10.60 -9.44
C ILE A 423 6.30 10.44 -10.90
N PRO A 424 6.80 9.44 -11.65
CA PRO A 424 6.39 9.21 -13.02
C PRO A 424 5.02 8.54 -13.08
N PHE A 425 4.30 8.81 -14.15
CA PHE A 425 3.13 8.07 -14.60
C PHE A 425 3.42 7.64 -16.02
N ILE A 426 3.37 6.33 -16.21
CA ILE A 426 3.79 5.67 -17.43
C ILE A 426 2.53 5.09 -18.03
N VAL A 427 2.24 5.48 -19.27
CA VAL A 427 1.15 4.94 -20.06
C VAL A 427 1.79 4.15 -21.19
N GLU A 428 1.55 2.86 -21.21
CA GLU A 428 1.95 2.00 -22.31
C GLU A 428 1.04 2.26 -23.51
N ILE A 429 1.61 2.81 -24.58
CA ILE A 429 0.87 3.13 -25.81
C ILE A 429 0.82 1.91 -26.72
N TYR A 430 1.92 1.16 -26.78
CA TYR A 430 2.06 -0.01 -27.62
C TYR A 430 3.04 -0.99 -26.98
N ASP A 431 2.63 -2.24 -26.88
CA ASP A 431 3.49 -3.35 -26.51
C ASP A 431 3.16 -4.54 -27.41
N HIS A 432 4.13 -4.98 -28.20
CA HIS A 432 4.00 -6.18 -29.01
C HIS A 432 4.83 -7.29 -28.39
N GLU A 433 4.28 -7.83 -27.29
CA GLU A 433 4.69 -9.14 -26.78
C GLU A 433 4.26 -10.20 -27.80
N SER A 434 5.25 -10.93 -28.28
CA SER A 434 5.19 -11.95 -29.34
C SER A 434 4.16 -13.06 -29.09
#